data_AF-A0AAV8ZDL6-F1
#
_entry.id   AF-A0AAV8ZDL6-F1
#
_cell.length_a   1.000
_cell.length_b   1.000
_cell.length_c   1.000
_cell.angle_alpha   90.00
_cell.angle_beta   90.00
_cell.angle_gamma   90.00
#
_symmetry.space_group_name_H-M   'P 1'
#
loop_
_entity.id
_entity.type
_entity.pdbx_description
1 polymer ?
#
loop_
_entity_poly.entity_id
_entity_poly.type
_entity_poly.pdbx_seq_one_letter_code
_entity_poly.pdbx_strand_id
1 'polypeptide(L)'
;MNDSLRVLNLALSFNAFAAHSSLFIPLCTGSKGWRQPGPKRDFCHTIYDHKLPYHSSAILASALETFTMKYRLKSSHFTMMDLCVDLSRYGRKAAAASLCLPFSFNSDADLLECLDNWQGPLSQSITPNCKIGTDKLIQYITLRGISDEKLKRPNQTEKLRNTPAYKCDTITDMLNLYLSYATNATSNVTVVSKPLDVKPPYPNIFDKFINQNGYVSAEQRPEHVNVGNVPILAGLHNGSGVGDMLESLHTEARRIRFNKLNQFMSGTIEKDEFEDCLDNLFRFRENYTDGYFL
;
A
#
# COMPACT_ATOMS: atom_id res chain seq x y z
N MET A 1 -7.22 26.62 -1.66
CA MET A 1 -7.53 25.99 -2.95
C MET A 1 -8.97 25.51 -2.90
N ASN A 2 -9.80 25.84 -3.90
CA ASN A 2 -11.22 25.44 -3.91
C ASN A 2 -11.32 23.92 -4.07
N ASP A 3 -12.07 23.24 -3.19
CA ASP A 3 -12.27 21.78 -3.20
C ASP A 3 -12.74 21.25 -4.56
N SER A 4 -13.50 22.04 -5.31
CA SER A 4 -13.95 21.65 -6.65
C SER A 4 -12.82 21.72 -7.69
N LEU A 5 -11.89 22.67 -7.56
CA LEU A 5 -10.69 22.73 -8.42
C LEU A 5 -9.76 21.54 -8.14
N ARG A 6 -9.68 21.08 -6.88
CA ARG A 6 -8.91 19.88 -6.53
C ARG A 6 -9.46 18.64 -7.22
N VAL A 7 -10.77 18.43 -7.16
CA VAL A 7 -11.41 17.28 -7.82
C VAL A 7 -11.27 17.37 -9.34
N LEU A 8 -11.43 18.57 -9.92
CA LEU A 8 -11.20 18.80 -11.36
C LEU A 8 -9.78 18.41 -11.77
N ASN A 9 -8.77 18.91 -11.06
CA ASN A 9 -7.36 18.61 -11.36
C ASN A 9 -7.06 17.12 -11.23
N LEU A 10 -7.63 16.46 -10.22
CA LEU A 10 -7.50 15.01 -10.06
C LEU A 10 -8.13 14.28 -11.24
N ALA A 11 -9.39 14.56 -11.60
CA ALA A 11 -10.07 13.91 -12.71
C ALA A 11 -9.24 14.00 -14.02
N LEU A 12 -8.79 15.20 -14.36
CA LEU A 12 -7.97 15.45 -15.54
C LEU A 12 -6.62 14.72 -15.46
N SER A 13 -5.98 14.73 -14.30
CA SER A 13 -4.70 14.05 -14.09
C SER A 13 -4.86 12.53 -14.23
N PHE A 14 -5.88 11.93 -13.60
CA PHE A 14 -6.16 10.50 -13.72
C PHE A 14 -6.46 10.09 -15.17
N ASN A 15 -7.20 10.92 -15.91
CA ASN A 15 -7.44 10.71 -17.34
C ASN A 15 -6.11 10.74 -18.13
N ALA A 16 -5.27 11.75 -17.90
CA ALA A 16 -3.96 11.85 -18.55
C ALA A 16 -3.02 10.69 -18.17
N PHE A 17 -3.02 10.26 -16.90
CA PHE A 17 -2.22 9.12 -16.46
C PHE A 17 -2.68 7.81 -17.11
N ALA A 18 -3.99 7.58 -17.23
CA ALA A 18 -4.51 6.40 -17.91
C ALA A 18 -4.08 6.35 -19.40
N ALA A 19 -4.06 7.51 -20.06
CA ALA A 19 -3.62 7.63 -21.45
C ALA A 19 -2.10 7.46 -21.63
N HIS A 20 -1.31 8.12 -20.78
CA HIS A 20 0.12 8.35 -21.05
C HIS A 20 1.09 7.61 -20.13
N SER A 21 0.61 6.88 -19.11
CA SER A 21 1.46 6.05 -18.25
C SER A 21 1.27 4.55 -18.53
N SER A 22 2.31 3.78 -18.21
CA SER A 22 2.23 2.31 -18.17
C SER A 22 1.57 1.82 -16.88
N LEU A 23 1.83 2.50 -15.77
CA LEU A 23 1.24 2.25 -14.47
C LEU A 23 1.30 3.54 -13.63
N PHE A 24 0.28 3.81 -12.83
CA PHE A 24 0.32 4.88 -11.83
C PHE A 24 -0.35 4.45 -10.53
N ILE A 25 0.15 4.99 -9.40
CA ILE A 25 -0.24 4.58 -8.05
C ILE A 25 -0.53 5.84 -7.23
N PRO A 26 -1.81 6.15 -6.95
CA PRO A 26 -2.16 7.30 -6.11
C PRO A 26 -1.85 7.00 -4.64
N LEU A 27 -1.14 7.93 -3.98
CA LEU A 27 -0.71 7.78 -2.58
C LEU A 27 -1.32 8.88 -1.69
N CYS A 28 -1.82 8.49 -0.53
CA CYS A 28 -2.41 9.39 0.46
C CYS A 28 -2.45 8.73 1.85
N THR A 29 -1.99 9.46 2.88
CA THR A 29 -2.19 9.06 4.28
C THR A 29 -3.61 9.39 4.79
N GLY A 30 -4.42 10.08 4.00
CA GLY A 30 -5.85 10.28 4.21
C GLY A 30 -6.70 9.24 3.47
N SER A 31 -7.88 8.94 4.01
CA SER A 31 -8.77 7.91 3.48
C SER A 31 -9.55 8.29 2.21
N LYS A 32 -9.78 9.58 1.93
CA LYS A 32 -10.64 10.04 0.81
C LYS A 32 -9.86 10.69 -0.34
N GLY A 33 -9.06 11.72 -0.07
CA GLY A 33 -8.17 12.33 -1.07
C GLY A 33 -8.79 13.25 -2.16
N TRP A 34 -10.11 13.22 -2.41
CA TRP A 34 -10.76 14.00 -3.50
C TRP A 34 -10.91 15.49 -3.19
N ARG A 35 -11.99 15.90 -2.52
CA ARG A 35 -12.19 17.30 -2.08
C ARG A 35 -11.26 17.65 -0.92
N GLN A 36 -11.19 16.74 0.03
CA GLN A 36 -10.33 16.82 1.20
C GLN A 36 -9.64 15.47 1.41
N PRO A 37 -8.48 15.44 2.09
CA PRO A 37 -7.77 14.18 2.38
C PRO A 37 -8.64 13.15 3.12
N GLY A 38 -9.62 13.61 3.90
CA GLY A 38 -10.46 12.77 4.76
C GLY A 38 -9.77 12.44 6.09
N PRO A 39 -10.36 11.55 6.90
CA PRO A 39 -9.72 11.05 8.12
C PRO A 39 -8.32 10.48 7.86
N LYS A 40 -7.40 10.71 8.81
CA LYS A 40 -6.08 10.11 8.81
C LYS A 40 -6.19 8.58 8.85
N ARG A 41 -5.26 7.89 8.21
CA ARG A 41 -5.12 6.44 8.32
C ARG A 41 -4.31 6.11 9.55
N ASP A 42 -4.77 5.15 10.34
CA ASP A 42 -4.04 4.69 11.51
C ASP A 42 -3.16 3.50 11.14
N PHE A 43 -1.97 3.47 11.73
CA PHE A 43 -1.04 2.35 11.66
C PHE A 43 -0.72 1.93 13.08
N CYS A 44 -0.71 0.63 13.35
CA CYS A 44 -0.39 0.11 14.67
C CYS A 44 0.98 0.62 15.11
N HIS A 45 1.11 1.00 16.38
CA HIS A 45 2.34 1.53 16.97
C HIS A 45 2.95 2.79 16.34
N THR A 46 2.18 3.50 15.50
CA THR A 46 2.63 4.73 14.85
C THR A 46 1.75 5.91 15.24
N ILE A 47 2.37 6.89 15.90
CA ILE A 47 1.77 8.14 16.37
C ILE A 47 2.33 9.27 15.50
N TYR A 48 1.62 9.61 14.42
CA TYR A 48 2.03 10.67 13.50
C TYR A 48 1.00 11.80 13.43
N ASP A 49 1.49 13.03 13.24
CA ASP A 49 0.64 14.16 12.90
C ASP A 49 0.38 14.23 11.38
N HIS A 50 -0.83 13.87 10.97
CA HIS A 50 -1.29 13.95 9.59
C HIS A 50 -1.34 15.38 9.02
N LYS A 51 -1.31 16.42 9.86
CA LYS A 51 -1.25 17.82 9.43
C LYS A 51 0.17 18.27 9.09
N LEU A 52 1.19 17.51 9.50
CA LEU A 52 2.58 17.82 9.23
C LEU A 52 3.07 17.03 7.99
N PRO A 53 3.34 17.70 6.85
CA PRO A 53 3.76 17.02 5.62
C PRO A 53 5.01 16.17 5.80
N TYR A 54 5.93 16.56 6.69
CA TYR A 54 7.12 15.78 7.00
C TYR A 54 6.77 14.37 7.51
N HIS A 55 5.74 14.21 8.35
CA HIS A 55 5.32 12.90 8.85
C HIS A 55 4.65 12.07 7.76
N SER A 56 3.72 12.67 7.01
CA SER A 56 3.02 11.95 5.93
C SER A 56 3.97 11.57 4.80
N SER A 57 4.90 12.45 4.42
CA SER A 57 5.95 12.16 3.45
C SER A 57 6.87 11.04 3.91
N ALA A 58 7.28 10.99 5.18
CA ALA A 58 8.10 9.90 5.69
C ALA A 58 7.40 8.53 5.60
N ILE A 59 6.11 8.47 5.93
CA ILE A 59 5.29 7.25 5.81
C ILE A 59 5.18 6.82 4.35
N LEU A 60 4.84 7.75 3.45
CA LEU A 60 4.71 7.43 2.02
C LEU A 60 6.06 7.06 1.38
N ALA A 61 7.15 7.70 1.79
CA ALA A 61 8.50 7.36 1.37
C ALA A 61 8.91 5.96 1.86
N SER A 62 8.52 5.58 3.08
CA SER A 62 8.75 4.22 3.62
C SER A 62 8.07 3.15 2.78
N ALA A 63 6.82 3.42 2.36
CA ALA A 63 6.09 2.54 1.46
C ALA A 63 6.78 2.47 0.08
N LEU A 64 7.07 3.63 -0.53
CA LEU A 64 7.70 3.72 -1.84
C LEU A 64 9.06 3.03 -1.86
N GLU A 65 9.90 3.23 -0.85
CA GLU A 65 11.16 2.51 -0.73
C GLU A 65 10.87 1.01 -0.68
N THR A 66 9.92 0.54 0.12
CA THR A 66 9.71 -0.89 0.35
C THR A 66 9.10 -1.62 -0.84
N PHE A 67 7.97 -1.16 -1.40
CA PHE A 67 7.31 -1.90 -2.50
C PHE A 67 8.06 -1.81 -3.84
N THR A 68 9.02 -0.88 -3.99
CA THR A 68 9.87 -0.77 -5.18
C THR A 68 11.13 -1.62 -5.11
N MET A 69 11.39 -2.32 -3.98
CA MET A 69 12.66 -3.03 -3.79
C MET A 69 12.89 -4.11 -4.85
N LYS A 70 11.85 -4.86 -5.25
CA LYS A 70 12.01 -6.03 -6.13
C LYS A 70 12.79 -5.70 -7.42
N TYR A 71 12.57 -4.53 -8.02
CA TYR A 71 13.30 -4.11 -9.23
C TYR A 71 14.54 -3.26 -8.97
N ARG A 72 14.87 -2.99 -7.70
CA ARG A 72 16.09 -2.28 -7.28
C ARG A 72 17.13 -3.21 -6.64
N LEU A 73 16.73 -4.44 -6.28
CA LEU A 73 17.62 -5.44 -5.70
C LEU A 73 18.56 -6.00 -6.78
N LYS A 74 19.87 -6.00 -6.51
CA LYS A 74 20.88 -6.57 -7.41
C LYS A 74 20.71 -8.06 -7.66
N SER A 75 20.14 -8.78 -6.70
CA SER A 75 19.86 -10.22 -6.80
C SER A 75 18.64 -10.53 -7.69
N SER A 76 17.89 -9.51 -8.10
CA SER A 76 16.67 -9.65 -8.87
C SER A 76 16.91 -9.29 -10.32
N HIS A 77 16.44 -10.14 -11.23
CA HIS A 77 16.39 -9.85 -12.66
C HIS A 77 15.08 -9.13 -13.06
N PHE A 78 14.22 -8.88 -12.08
CA PHE A 78 12.93 -8.23 -12.27
C PHE A 78 13.14 -6.73 -12.51
N THR A 79 12.48 -6.20 -13.53
CA THR A 79 12.59 -4.79 -13.94
C THR A 79 11.33 -4.01 -13.57
N MET A 80 11.41 -2.68 -13.66
CA MET A 80 10.21 -1.84 -13.54
C MET A 80 9.21 -2.11 -14.66
N MET A 81 9.68 -2.53 -15.85
CA MET A 81 8.80 -2.91 -16.96
C MET A 81 7.97 -4.15 -16.62
N ASP A 82 8.59 -5.17 -16.02
CA ASP A 82 7.89 -6.39 -15.59
C ASP A 82 6.78 -6.06 -14.58
N LEU A 83 7.07 -5.15 -13.62
CA LEU A 83 6.09 -4.66 -12.67
C LEU A 83 4.89 -3.99 -13.35
N CYS A 84 5.16 -3.12 -14.33
CA CYS A 84 4.12 -2.45 -15.08
C CYS A 84 3.28 -3.47 -15.85
N VAL A 85 3.89 -4.39 -16.59
CA VAL A 85 3.19 -5.40 -17.39
C VAL A 85 2.29 -6.28 -16.52
N ASP A 86 2.79 -6.74 -15.37
CA ASP A 86 2.02 -7.60 -14.49
C ASP A 86 0.86 -6.88 -13.81
N LEU A 87 1.09 -5.65 -13.33
CA LEU A 87 0.04 -4.88 -12.66
C LEU A 87 -0.91 -4.18 -13.63
N SER A 88 -0.59 -4.00 -14.92
CA SER A 88 -1.43 -3.28 -15.87
C SER A 88 -2.20 -4.15 -16.85
N ARG A 89 -2.33 -5.46 -16.57
CA ARG A 89 -3.05 -6.40 -17.45
C ARG A 89 -4.48 -5.92 -17.73
N TYR A 90 -4.99 -6.21 -18.92
CA TYR A 90 -6.33 -5.84 -19.35
C TYR A 90 -6.63 -4.33 -19.25
N GLY A 91 -5.61 -3.48 -19.43
CA GLY A 91 -5.77 -2.03 -19.38
C GLY A 91 -5.92 -1.46 -17.97
N ARG A 92 -5.68 -2.26 -16.92
CA ARG A 92 -5.76 -1.85 -15.51
C ARG A 92 -4.52 -1.04 -15.06
N LYS A 93 -4.28 0.11 -15.67
CA LYS A 93 -3.07 0.95 -15.47
C LYS A 93 -2.98 1.71 -14.14
N ALA A 94 -4.01 1.70 -13.32
CA ALA A 94 -3.98 2.18 -11.93
C ALA A 94 -3.77 1.01 -10.97
N ALA A 95 -2.91 1.18 -9.97
CA ALA A 95 -2.77 0.23 -8.87
C ALA A 95 -2.94 0.94 -7.53
N ALA A 96 -3.32 0.17 -6.51
CA ALA A 96 -3.36 0.63 -5.13
C ALA A 96 -2.08 0.21 -4.40
N ALA A 97 -1.70 0.99 -3.39
CA ALA A 97 -0.60 0.66 -2.49
C ALA A 97 -1.11 0.39 -1.08
N SER A 98 -0.38 -0.46 -0.35
CA SER A 98 -0.61 -0.73 1.07
C SER A 98 0.67 -0.68 1.89
N LEU A 99 0.50 -0.48 3.19
CA LEU A 99 1.59 -0.33 4.15
C LEU A 99 1.22 -0.91 5.52
N CYS A 100 2.17 -1.60 6.15
CA CYS A 100 2.18 -1.98 7.54
C CYS A 100 3.50 -1.48 8.15
N LEU A 101 3.41 -0.41 8.93
CA LEU A 101 4.55 0.33 9.46
C LEU A 101 4.33 0.65 10.95
N PRO A 102 5.19 0.14 11.86
CA PRO A 102 6.06 -1.01 11.64
C PRO A 102 5.23 -2.28 11.34
N PHE A 103 5.86 -3.32 10.82
CA PHE A 103 5.27 -4.65 10.83
C PHE A 103 5.25 -5.13 12.29
N SER A 104 4.07 -5.22 12.90
CA SER A 104 3.84 -5.48 14.34
C SER A 104 4.32 -6.87 14.81
N PHE A 105 5.62 -7.09 14.76
CA PHE A 105 6.28 -8.33 15.07
C PHE A 105 6.81 -8.28 16.51
N ASN A 106 6.34 -9.19 17.35
CA ASN A 106 6.75 -9.26 18.75
C ASN A 106 8.22 -9.71 18.89
N SER A 107 8.96 -9.13 19.84
CA SER A 107 10.38 -9.45 20.06
C SER A 107 10.62 -10.93 20.34
N ASP A 108 9.69 -11.57 21.03
CA ASP A 108 9.83 -12.94 21.56
C ASP A 108 9.09 -13.99 20.71
N ALA A 109 8.44 -13.55 19.62
CA ALA A 109 7.72 -14.41 18.69
C ALA A 109 8.60 -14.83 17.49
N ASP A 110 8.15 -15.88 16.82
CA ASP A 110 8.57 -16.21 15.46
C ASP A 110 7.50 -15.78 14.45
N LEU A 111 7.83 -15.81 13.15
CA LEU A 111 6.95 -15.37 12.08
C LEU A 111 5.71 -16.24 11.94
N LEU A 112 5.84 -17.55 12.17
CA LEU A 112 4.70 -18.43 12.14
C LEU A 112 3.68 -18.06 13.22
N GLU A 113 4.13 -17.90 14.48
CA GLU A 113 3.28 -17.45 15.59
C GLU A 113 2.68 -16.07 15.30
N CYS A 114 3.46 -15.16 14.72
CA CYS A 114 2.98 -13.82 14.36
C CYS A 114 1.86 -13.86 13.32
N LEU A 115 1.97 -14.70 12.28
CA LEU A 115 0.99 -14.81 11.21
C LEU A 115 -0.25 -15.61 11.63
N ASP A 116 -0.08 -16.67 12.41
CA ASP A 116 -1.19 -17.50 12.93
C ASP A 116 -2.12 -16.69 13.84
N ASN A 117 -1.55 -15.77 14.63
CA ASN A 117 -2.31 -14.88 15.50
C ASN A 117 -2.74 -13.56 14.81
N TRP A 118 -2.40 -13.36 13.53
CA TRP A 118 -2.70 -12.10 12.84
C TRP A 118 -4.19 -11.98 12.56
N GLN A 119 -4.81 -10.91 13.08
CA GLN A 119 -6.22 -10.62 12.88
C GLN A 119 -6.41 -9.45 11.91
N GLY A 120 -7.28 -9.64 10.92
CA GLY A 120 -7.56 -8.63 9.90
C GLY A 120 -6.47 -8.55 8.82
N PRO A 121 -6.44 -7.47 8.01
CA PRO A 121 -5.51 -7.35 6.90
C PRO A 121 -4.06 -7.17 7.38
N LEU A 122 -3.09 -7.74 6.64
CA LEU A 122 -1.66 -7.55 6.92
C LEU A 122 -1.18 -6.10 6.77
N SER A 123 -1.91 -5.29 6.00
CA SER A 123 -1.52 -3.93 5.68
C SER A 123 -2.72 -3.03 5.47
N GLN A 124 -2.50 -1.74 5.68
CA GLN A 124 -3.49 -0.69 5.48
C GLN A 124 -3.30 -0.09 4.09
N SER A 125 -4.40 0.10 3.34
CA SER A 125 -4.36 0.84 2.08
C SER A 125 -3.80 2.25 2.32
N ILE A 126 -2.92 2.72 1.46
CA ILE A 126 -2.44 4.11 1.40
C ILE A 126 -2.83 4.77 0.08
N THR A 127 -3.86 4.24 -0.58
CA THR A 127 -4.46 4.81 -1.79
C THR A 127 -5.82 5.42 -1.44
N PRO A 128 -6.11 6.67 -1.85
CA PRO A 128 -7.36 7.36 -1.52
C PRO A 128 -8.58 6.58 -2.02
N ASN A 129 -9.65 6.50 -1.22
CA ASN A 129 -10.91 5.79 -1.53
C ASN A 129 -10.75 4.35 -2.04
N CYS A 130 -9.62 3.70 -1.74
CA CYS A 130 -9.36 2.33 -2.14
C CYS A 130 -9.27 1.42 -0.90
N LYS A 131 -10.06 0.34 -0.90
CA LYS A 131 -9.88 -0.79 0.02
C LYS A 131 -9.15 -1.89 -0.74
N ILE A 132 -8.14 -2.51 -0.12
CA ILE A 132 -7.49 -3.67 -0.72
C ILE A 132 -8.42 -4.86 -0.49
N GLY A 133 -8.92 -5.45 -1.58
CA GLY A 133 -9.73 -6.65 -1.54
C GLY A 133 -8.90 -7.91 -1.29
N THR A 134 -9.58 -9.03 -1.08
CA THR A 134 -8.95 -10.34 -0.88
C THR A 134 -9.26 -11.32 -2.02
N ASP A 135 -10.07 -10.94 -3.00
CA ASP A 135 -10.49 -11.80 -4.11
C ASP A 135 -10.05 -11.21 -5.45
N LYS A 136 -9.67 -12.09 -6.40
CA LYS A 136 -9.26 -11.77 -7.77
C LYS A 136 -8.34 -10.54 -7.81
N LEU A 137 -7.17 -10.71 -7.22
CA LEU A 137 -6.18 -9.66 -7.03
C LEU A 137 -4.84 -10.11 -7.62
N ILE A 138 -4.16 -9.21 -8.33
CA ILE A 138 -2.71 -9.33 -8.55
C ILE A 138 -2.03 -8.45 -7.51
N GLN A 139 -1.11 -9.03 -6.74
CA GLN A 139 -0.39 -8.28 -5.72
C GLN A 139 1.11 -8.55 -5.72
N TYR A 140 1.85 -7.48 -5.43
CA TYR A 140 3.27 -7.49 -5.16
C TYR A 140 3.45 -7.08 -3.71
N ILE A 141 3.97 -7.97 -2.88
CA ILE A 141 4.19 -7.71 -1.46
C ILE A 141 5.67 -7.81 -1.16
N THR A 142 6.21 -6.80 -0.48
CA THR A 142 7.57 -6.80 0.03
C THR A 142 7.54 -6.75 1.55
N LEU A 143 8.15 -7.73 2.18
CA LEU A 143 8.41 -7.77 3.62
C LEU A 143 9.92 -7.61 3.85
N ARG A 144 10.33 -6.71 4.74
CA ARG A 144 11.75 -6.56 5.08
C ARG A 144 11.98 -6.40 6.58
N GLY A 145 13.19 -6.76 7.04
CA GLY A 145 13.62 -6.57 8.43
C GLY A 145 13.33 -7.73 9.38
N ILE A 146 12.99 -8.91 8.85
CA ILE A 146 12.85 -10.14 9.64
C ILE A 146 14.01 -11.07 9.28
N SER A 147 14.71 -11.57 10.31
CA SER A 147 15.79 -12.55 10.16
C SER A 147 15.22 -13.95 9.92
N ASP A 148 15.90 -14.76 9.11
CA ASP A 148 15.51 -16.16 8.87
C ASP A 148 15.53 -17.00 10.16
N GLU A 149 16.33 -16.60 11.16
CA GLU A 149 16.34 -17.21 12.49
C GLU A 149 14.99 -17.08 13.22
N LYS A 150 14.17 -16.08 12.84
CA LYS A 150 12.84 -15.84 13.40
C LYS A 150 11.73 -16.50 12.58
N LEU A 151 12.04 -17.40 11.65
CA LEU A 151 11.03 -18.07 10.82
C LEU A 151 10.08 -18.93 11.66
N LYS A 152 10.64 -19.85 12.46
CA LYS A 152 9.91 -20.85 13.26
C LYS A 152 10.75 -21.35 14.42
N ARG A 153 10.15 -21.62 15.58
CA ARG A 153 10.84 -22.24 16.73
C ARG A 153 11.25 -23.69 16.43
N PRO A 154 12.46 -24.13 16.81
CA PRO A 154 12.96 -25.49 16.54
C PRO A 154 12.28 -26.59 17.40
N ASN A 155 11.88 -26.26 18.64
CA ASN A 155 11.43 -27.24 19.63
C ASN A 155 9.91 -27.21 19.78
N GLN A 156 9.21 -27.81 18.81
CA GLN A 156 7.75 -27.82 18.75
C GLN A 156 7.19 -29.25 18.68
N THR A 157 5.94 -29.41 19.11
CA THR A 157 5.26 -30.71 19.20
C THR A 157 5.20 -31.43 17.85
N GLU A 158 5.21 -32.77 17.84
CA GLU A 158 5.14 -33.58 16.60
C GLU A 158 3.94 -33.22 15.71
N LYS A 159 2.79 -32.93 16.34
CA LYS A 159 1.58 -32.51 15.63
C LYS A 159 1.81 -31.24 14.81
N LEU A 160 2.53 -30.27 15.39
CA LEU A 160 2.79 -28.99 14.75
C LEU A 160 3.83 -29.13 13.62
N ARG A 161 4.83 -30.00 13.79
CA ARG A 161 5.84 -30.32 12.76
C ARG A 161 5.24 -30.88 11.46
N ASN A 162 4.08 -31.52 11.53
CA ASN A 162 3.41 -32.08 10.36
C ASN A 162 2.55 -31.07 9.58
N THR A 163 2.38 -29.85 10.09
CA THR A 163 1.60 -28.81 9.41
C THR A 163 2.34 -28.26 8.18
N PRO A 164 1.63 -27.78 7.13
CA PRO A 164 2.25 -27.17 5.95
C PRO A 164 3.19 -26.00 6.31
N ALA A 165 2.82 -25.19 7.29
CA ALA A 165 3.62 -24.04 7.72
C ALA A 165 4.99 -24.44 8.30
N TYR A 166 5.07 -25.56 9.03
CA TYR A 166 6.36 -26.04 9.54
C TYR A 166 7.29 -26.59 8.45
N LYS A 167 6.76 -26.90 7.27
CA LYS A 167 7.53 -27.31 6.09
C LYS A 167 8.09 -26.14 5.29
N CYS A 168 7.69 -24.90 5.58
CA CYS A 168 8.29 -23.72 4.96
C CYS A 168 9.72 -23.53 5.46
N ASP A 169 10.68 -23.43 4.54
CA ASP A 169 12.11 -23.30 4.87
C ASP A 169 12.61 -21.86 4.78
N THR A 170 11.83 -20.98 4.16
CA THR A 170 12.14 -19.54 4.06
C THR A 170 10.96 -18.68 4.52
N ILE A 171 11.25 -17.42 4.87
CA ILE A 171 10.22 -16.39 5.13
C ILE A 171 9.32 -16.20 3.92
N THR A 172 9.89 -16.30 2.71
CA THR A 172 9.14 -16.18 1.45
C THR A 172 8.08 -17.28 1.34
N ASP A 173 8.44 -18.53 1.62
CA ASP A 173 7.51 -19.67 1.56
C ASP A 173 6.40 -19.52 2.60
N MET A 174 6.75 -19.10 3.81
CA MET A 174 5.80 -18.87 4.90
C MET A 174 4.78 -17.78 4.54
N LEU A 175 5.26 -16.66 4.00
CA LEU A 175 4.39 -15.55 3.62
C LEU A 175 3.53 -15.89 2.40
N ASN A 176 4.06 -16.61 1.41
CA ASN A 176 3.28 -17.13 0.28
C ASN A 176 2.17 -18.07 0.76
N LEU A 177 2.49 -19.00 1.67
CA LEU A 177 1.52 -19.93 2.24
C LEU A 177 0.41 -19.16 2.97
N TYR A 178 0.77 -18.21 3.85
CA TYR A 178 -0.20 -17.37 4.55
C TYR A 178 -1.13 -16.63 3.57
N LEU A 179 -0.57 -15.97 2.55
CA LEU A 179 -1.35 -15.21 1.57
C LEU A 179 -2.29 -16.11 0.76
N SER A 180 -1.91 -17.36 0.50
CA SER A 180 -2.77 -18.33 -0.20
C SER A 180 -4.03 -18.72 0.59
N TYR A 181 -3.98 -18.62 1.93
CA TYR A 181 -5.14 -18.82 2.79
C TYR A 181 -5.91 -17.52 3.04
N ALA A 182 -5.20 -16.39 3.13
CA ALA A 182 -5.80 -15.09 3.44
C ALA A 182 -6.46 -14.41 2.24
N THR A 183 -6.01 -14.72 1.01
CA THR A 183 -6.44 -14.04 -0.22
C THR A 183 -6.52 -15.01 -1.39
N ASN A 184 -7.53 -14.86 -2.24
CA ASN A 184 -7.59 -15.44 -3.57
C ASN A 184 -6.88 -14.49 -4.56
N ALA A 185 -5.56 -14.44 -4.46
CA ALA A 185 -4.72 -13.49 -5.21
C ALA A 185 -3.49 -14.16 -5.82
N THR A 186 -3.11 -13.72 -7.03
CA THR A 186 -1.79 -14.02 -7.59
C THR A 186 -0.76 -13.11 -6.92
N SER A 187 0.02 -13.70 -6.02
CA SER A 187 0.92 -12.98 -5.13
C SER A 187 2.37 -13.14 -5.55
N ASN A 188 3.08 -12.02 -5.68
CA ASN A 188 4.52 -11.95 -5.86
C ASN A 188 5.16 -11.42 -4.57
N VAL A 189 5.77 -12.32 -3.80
CA VAL A 189 6.42 -11.97 -2.54
C VAL A 189 7.90 -11.68 -2.74
N THR A 190 8.38 -10.62 -2.10
CA THR A 190 9.82 -10.28 -1.98
C THR A 190 10.16 -10.14 -0.50
N VAL A 191 11.22 -10.82 -0.07
CA VAL A 191 11.72 -10.74 1.30
C VAL A 191 13.12 -10.16 1.31
N VAL A 192 13.40 -9.24 2.23
CA VAL A 192 14.72 -8.64 2.42
C VAL A 192 15.10 -8.59 3.89
N SER A 193 16.24 -9.15 4.29
CA SER A 193 16.65 -9.18 5.70
C SER A 193 16.95 -7.78 6.27
N LYS A 194 17.39 -6.83 5.43
CA LYS A 194 17.70 -5.45 5.87
C LYS A 194 16.42 -4.69 6.27
N PRO A 195 16.26 -4.24 7.53
CA PRO A 195 15.10 -3.44 7.96
C PRO A 195 15.12 -2.02 7.36
N LEU A 196 14.03 -1.28 7.49
CA LEU A 196 13.99 0.14 7.14
C LEU A 196 14.75 0.94 8.18
N ASP A 197 15.68 1.80 7.77
CA ASP A 197 16.39 2.72 8.69
C ASP A 197 15.47 3.91 9.02
N VAL A 198 15.26 4.16 10.30
CA VAL A 198 14.38 5.23 10.80
C VAL A 198 15.12 6.17 11.76
N LYS A 199 16.45 6.24 11.63
CA LYS A 199 17.26 7.28 12.29
C LYS A 199 16.97 8.67 11.69
N PRO A 200 17.35 9.76 12.39
CA PRO A 200 17.26 11.10 11.83
C PRO A 200 17.89 11.18 10.42
N PRO A 201 17.23 11.81 9.44
CA PRO A 201 16.09 12.71 9.55
C PRO A 201 14.72 12.02 9.34
N TYR A 202 14.53 10.77 9.78
CA TYR A 202 13.19 10.18 9.87
C TYR A 202 12.44 10.72 11.11
N PRO A 203 11.13 11.00 11.06
CA PRO A 203 10.39 11.50 12.22
C PRO A 203 10.25 10.42 13.29
N ASN A 204 10.39 10.80 14.56
CA ASN A 204 10.18 9.88 15.69
C ASN A 204 8.68 9.70 15.95
N ILE A 205 8.06 8.82 15.15
CA ILE A 205 6.60 8.58 15.15
C ILE A 205 6.22 7.22 15.72
N PHE A 206 7.17 6.46 16.25
CA PHE A 206 6.88 5.14 16.83
C PHE A 206 6.58 5.28 18.32
N ASP A 207 5.58 4.54 18.78
CA ASP A 207 5.23 4.53 20.18
C ASP A 207 6.34 3.90 21.06
N LYS A 208 6.11 3.91 22.37
CA LYS A 208 7.06 3.41 23.37
C LYS A 208 7.15 1.88 23.44
N PHE A 209 6.26 1.14 22.80
CA PHE A 209 6.30 -0.32 22.78
C PHE A 209 7.13 -0.87 21.61
N ILE A 210 7.58 0.00 20.70
CA ILE A 210 8.58 -0.35 19.70
C ILE A 210 9.97 -0.18 20.30
N ASN A 211 10.72 -1.28 20.37
CA ASN A 211 12.09 -1.28 20.89
C ASN A 211 13.07 -0.67 19.86
N GLN A 212 14.35 -0.56 20.24
CA GLN A 212 15.38 0.07 19.40
C GLN A 212 15.59 -0.65 18.04
N ASN A 213 15.26 -1.94 17.98
CA ASN A 213 15.35 -2.81 16.79
C ASN A 213 14.02 -2.90 16.01
N GLY A 214 13.01 -2.12 16.41
CA GLY A 214 11.74 -2.02 15.68
C GLY A 214 10.73 -3.12 15.96
N TYR A 215 11.00 -4.02 16.90
CA TYR A 215 10.04 -5.05 17.33
C TYR A 215 9.13 -4.53 18.44
N VAL A 216 7.92 -5.07 18.48
CA VAL A 216 6.96 -4.84 19.57
C VAL A 216 7.48 -5.55 20.82
N SER A 217 7.54 -4.84 21.94
CA SER A 217 7.94 -5.36 23.25
C SER A 217 6.86 -5.09 24.28
N ALA A 218 6.73 -5.97 25.27
CA ALA A 218 5.87 -5.74 26.42
C ALA A 218 6.39 -4.59 27.31
N GLU A 219 7.71 -4.38 27.31
CA GLU A 219 8.36 -3.32 28.08
C GLU A 219 8.44 -2.01 27.29
N GLN A 220 8.26 -0.90 27.99
CA GLN A 220 8.34 0.42 27.37
C GLN A 220 9.81 0.79 27.14
N ARG A 221 10.13 1.16 25.91
CA ARG A 221 11.42 1.74 25.53
C ARG A 221 11.68 3.00 26.36
N PRO A 222 12.90 3.17 26.92
CA PRO A 222 13.27 4.40 27.62
C PRO A 222 13.17 5.62 26.71
N GLU A 223 12.71 6.76 27.24
CA GLU A 223 12.43 7.98 26.45
C GLU A 223 13.63 8.52 25.67
N HIS A 224 14.86 8.28 26.14
CA HIS A 224 16.10 8.76 25.53
C HIS A 224 16.64 7.86 24.40
N VAL A 225 16.10 6.65 24.26
CA VAL A 225 16.50 5.69 23.21
C VAL A 225 15.54 5.84 22.06
N ASN A 226 16.00 6.18 20.86
CA ASN A 226 15.15 6.23 19.65
C ASN A 226 15.10 4.87 18.93
N VAL A 227 14.03 4.62 18.18
CA VAL A 227 13.96 3.47 17.25
C VAL A 227 14.98 3.71 16.13
N GLY A 228 15.86 2.73 15.89
CA GLY A 228 16.90 2.86 14.87
C GLY A 228 16.47 2.28 13.52
N ASN A 229 15.71 1.19 13.54
CA ASN A 229 15.22 0.53 12.34
C ASN A 229 13.91 -0.20 12.64
N VAL A 230 13.13 -0.50 11.61
CA VAL A 230 11.86 -1.24 11.75
C VAL A 230 11.67 -2.31 10.66
N PRO A 231 11.08 -3.47 10.99
CA PRO A 231 10.49 -4.32 9.99
C PRO A 231 9.27 -3.62 9.39
N ILE A 232 9.04 -3.84 8.09
CA ILE A 232 7.97 -3.16 7.35
C ILE A 232 7.46 -4.09 6.25
N LEU A 233 6.14 -4.05 6.02
CA LEU A 233 5.50 -4.69 4.89
C LEU A 233 4.82 -3.61 4.03
N ALA A 234 5.07 -3.62 2.73
CA ALA A 234 4.40 -2.75 1.79
C ALA A 234 4.04 -3.53 0.53
N GLY A 235 2.98 -3.13 -0.16
CA GLY A 235 2.56 -3.81 -1.37
C GLY A 235 1.87 -2.94 -2.39
N LEU A 236 1.81 -3.46 -3.62
CA LEU A 236 1.06 -2.93 -4.74
C LEU A 236 0.00 -3.94 -5.16
N HIS A 237 -1.19 -3.45 -5.48
CA HIS A 237 -2.41 -4.22 -5.59
C HIS A 237 -3.21 -3.79 -6.81
N ASN A 238 -3.66 -4.74 -7.61
CA ASN A 238 -4.58 -4.49 -8.71
C ASN A 238 -5.79 -5.42 -8.61
N GLY A 239 -6.95 -4.84 -8.30
CA GLY A 239 -8.22 -5.54 -8.12
C GLY A 239 -9.40 -4.57 -8.10
N SER A 240 -10.59 -5.08 -7.79
CA SER A 240 -11.86 -4.33 -7.83
C SER A 240 -11.87 -3.06 -6.98
N GLY A 241 -11.13 -3.03 -5.87
CA GLY A 241 -11.00 -1.84 -5.02
C GLY A 241 -10.40 -0.61 -5.72
N VAL A 242 -9.63 -0.80 -6.81
CA VAL A 242 -9.18 0.31 -7.67
C VAL A 242 -10.32 0.82 -8.54
N GLY A 243 -11.20 -0.06 -9.02
CA GLY A 243 -12.44 0.31 -9.71
C GLY A 243 -13.35 1.16 -8.82
N ASP A 244 -13.52 0.78 -7.56
CA ASP A 244 -14.30 1.57 -6.58
C ASP A 244 -13.70 2.97 -6.35
N MET A 245 -12.37 3.07 -6.30
CA MET A 245 -11.68 4.36 -6.22
C MET A 245 -11.97 5.22 -7.45
N LEU A 246 -11.85 4.67 -8.65
CA LEU A 246 -12.11 5.41 -9.90
C LEU A 246 -13.56 5.86 -9.99
N GLU A 247 -14.51 5.00 -9.60
CA GLU A 247 -15.92 5.34 -9.54
C GLU A 247 -16.21 6.47 -8.55
N SER A 248 -15.55 6.43 -7.40
CA SER A 248 -15.66 7.48 -6.38
C SER A 248 -15.18 8.83 -6.92
N LEU A 249 -14.05 8.86 -7.64
CA LEU A 249 -13.55 10.08 -8.26
C LEU A 249 -14.49 10.59 -9.35
N HIS A 250 -14.93 9.71 -10.25
CA HIS A 250 -15.88 10.04 -11.32
C HIS A 250 -17.17 10.64 -10.74
N THR A 251 -17.74 10.01 -9.71
CA THR A 251 -18.94 10.51 -9.01
C THR A 251 -18.74 11.90 -8.41
N GLU A 252 -17.60 12.16 -7.78
CA GLU A 252 -17.30 13.48 -7.21
C GLU A 252 -17.05 14.55 -8.28
N ALA A 253 -16.39 14.18 -9.37
CA ALA A 253 -16.09 15.07 -10.49
C ALA A 253 -17.38 15.47 -11.23
N ARG A 254 -18.30 14.53 -11.46
CA ARG A 254 -19.61 14.80 -12.08
C ARG A 254 -20.47 15.79 -11.31
N ARG A 255 -20.26 15.96 -9.99
CA ARG A 255 -20.97 16.95 -9.15
C ARG A 255 -20.47 18.38 -9.33
N ILE A 256 -19.36 18.58 -10.05
CA ILE A 256 -18.77 19.90 -10.27
C ILE A 256 -19.68 20.74 -11.19
N ARG A 257 -20.03 21.94 -10.74
CA ARG A 257 -20.72 22.92 -11.58
C ARG A 257 -19.72 23.66 -12.46
N PHE A 258 -19.36 23.06 -13.60
CA PHE A 258 -18.29 23.56 -14.49
C PHE A 258 -18.45 25.05 -14.87
N ASN A 259 -19.68 25.48 -15.18
CA ASN A 259 -19.97 26.88 -15.55
C ASN A 259 -19.52 27.90 -14.49
N LYS A 260 -19.53 27.52 -13.19
CA LYS A 260 -19.06 28.38 -12.10
C LYS A 260 -17.54 28.39 -11.97
N LEU A 261 -16.86 27.32 -12.40
CA LEU A 261 -15.39 27.22 -12.35
C LEU A 261 -14.73 27.88 -13.57
N ASN A 262 -15.33 27.77 -14.75
CA ASN A 262 -14.77 28.33 -15.98
C ASN A 262 -14.58 29.86 -15.87
N GLN A 263 -15.46 30.55 -15.13
CA GLN A 263 -15.32 31.97 -14.80
C GLN A 263 -14.02 32.31 -14.04
N PHE A 264 -13.44 31.34 -13.31
CA PHE A 264 -12.17 31.50 -12.59
C PHE A 264 -10.97 30.95 -13.37
N MET A 265 -11.19 30.04 -14.33
CA MET A 265 -10.14 29.30 -15.04
C MET A 265 -9.65 29.97 -16.31
N SER A 266 -10.05 31.22 -16.60
CA SER A 266 -9.56 32.03 -17.74
C SER A 266 -9.50 31.27 -19.08
N GLY A 267 -10.44 30.34 -19.33
CA GLY A 267 -10.50 29.58 -20.59
C GLY A 267 -9.47 28.47 -20.76
N THR A 268 -8.85 27.95 -19.68
CA THR A 268 -7.81 26.90 -19.80
C THR A 268 -8.38 25.52 -20.20
N ILE A 269 -9.68 25.28 -19.97
CA ILE A 269 -10.34 23.99 -20.22
C ILE A 269 -11.74 24.26 -20.74
N GLU A 270 -12.11 23.58 -21.82
CA GLU A 270 -13.45 23.66 -22.39
C GLU A 270 -14.43 22.69 -21.72
N LYS A 271 -15.72 22.99 -21.80
CA LYS A 271 -16.76 22.15 -21.19
C LYS A 271 -16.76 20.74 -21.81
N ASP A 272 -16.61 20.66 -23.11
CA ASP A 272 -16.65 19.41 -23.86
C ASP A 272 -15.43 18.54 -23.50
N GLU A 273 -14.24 19.13 -23.35
CA GLU A 273 -13.04 18.43 -22.85
C GLU A 273 -13.25 17.83 -21.45
N PHE A 274 -13.97 18.54 -20.57
CA PHE A 274 -14.28 18.02 -19.23
C PHE A 274 -15.32 16.89 -19.28
N GLU A 275 -16.30 16.96 -20.17
CA GLU A 275 -17.28 15.88 -20.36
C GLU A 275 -16.59 14.62 -20.93
N ASP A 276 -15.70 14.78 -21.91
CA ASP A 276 -14.86 13.69 -22.44
C ASP A 276 -13.98 13.06 -21.34
N CYS A 277 -13.42 13.88 -20.45
CA CYS A 277 -12.66 13.41 -19.30
C CYS A 277 -13.51 12.51 -18.38
N LEU A 278 -14.78 12.87 -18.13
CA LEU A 278 -15.67 12.06 -17.29
C LEU A 278 -15.98 10.72 -17.94
N ASP A 279 -16.29 10.72 -19.24
CA ASP A 279 -16.59 9.51 -20.00
C ASP A 279 -15.38 8.56 -20.05
N ASN A 280 -14.18 9.10 -20.25
CA ASN A 280 -12.94 8.31 -20.25
C ASN A 280 -12.65 7.72 -18.86
N LEU A 281 -12.87 8.46 -17.78
CA LEU A 281 -12.73 7.93 -16.41
C LEU A 281 -13.73 6.81 -16.14
N PHE A 282 -14.97 6.96 -16.60
CA PHE A 282 -16.00 5.93 -16.47
C PHE A 282 -15.60 4.64 -17.19
N ARG A 283 -15.18 4.74 -18.46
CA ARG A 283 -14.66 3.59 -19.23
C ARG A 283 -13.43 2.96 -18.59
N PHE A 284 -12.52 3.79 -18.07
CA PHE A 284 -11.31 3.29 -17.42
C PHE A 284 -11.63 2.47 -16.15
N ARG A 285 -12.65 2.87 -15.39
CA ARG A 285 -13.18 2.11 -14.25
C ARG A 285 -13.72 0.73 -14.66
N GLU A 286 -14.32 0.60 -15.84
CA GLU A 286 -14.89 -0.68 -16.30
C GLU A 286 -13.84 -1.79 -16.44
N ASN A 287 -12.57 -1.44 -16.73
CA ASN A 287 -11.46 -2.40 -16.76
C ASN A 287 -11.28 -3.17 -15.45
N TYR A 288 -11.76 -2.63 -14.33
CA TYR A 288 -11.65 -3.20 -12.98
C TYR A 288 -12.90 -3.95 -12.50
N THR A 289 -13.94 -4.02 -13.33
CA THR A 289 -15.14 -4.79 -13.01
C THR A 289 -14.89 -6.28 -13.22
N ASP A 290 -15.56 -7.12 -12.43
CA ASP A 290 -15.31 -8.57 -12.31
C ASP A 290 -15.57 -9.40 -13.58
N GLY A 291 -15.90 -8.76 -14.71
CA GLY A 291 -16.15 -9.41 -16.00
C GLY A 291 -14.88 -9.83 -16.76
N TYR A 292 -13.69 -9.37 -16.34
CA TYR A 292 -12.43 -9.77 -16.93
C TYR A 292 -11.72 -10.74 -15.98
N PHE A 293 -11.64 -12.01 -16.39
CA PHE A 293 -10.90 -13.05 -15.68
C PHE A 293 -9.44 -12.60 -15.51
N LEU A 294 -9.00 -12.46 -14.25
CA LEU A 294 -7.59 -12.38 -13.88
C LEU A 294 -6.98 -13.78 -13.86
#